data_AF-A0A6N3Z6F8-F1
#
_entry.id   AF-A0A6N3Z6F8-F1
#
_cell.length_a   1.000
_cell.length_b   1.000
_cell.length_c   1.000
_cell.angle_alpha   90.00
_cell.angle_beta   90.00
_cell.angle_gamma   90.00
#
_symmetry.space_group_name_H-M   'P 1'
#
loop_
_entity.id
_entity.type
_entity.pdbx_description
1 polymer ?
#
loop_
_entity_poly.entity_id
_entity_poly.type
_entity_poly.pdbx_seq_one_letter_code
_entity_poly.pdbx_strand_id
1 'polypeptide(L)'
;MNNIDVYVNKKERLLTDNMSLNVYLTKYEFKLFICLLKSPGVNQTNEVLISTIWNENGKDNSNLIQLISKTRRHLKPLEHVFKIKSQRGEGYSIVVNNNYNFIEDCFRANEVKQDDYKETFTLDITGKMFSKELVLSLLISIIVSLYMSNRTLFFPDINTINDRFIGMNCYKDKIIKSTYKFDCEKSGIDFSKSNNYVLSTFDEKIVYTEK
;
A
#
# COMPACT_ATOMS: atom_id res chain seq x y z
N MET A 1 8.08 -7.29 8.18
CA MET A 1 7.54 -5.97 7.76
C MET A 1 8.16 -4.92 8.67
N ASN A 2 8.67 -3.81 8.12
CA ASN A 2 9.13 -2.69 8.96
C ASN A 2 7.92 -2.15 9.74
N ASN A 3 8.11 -1.90 11.03
CA ASN A 3 7.12 -1.25 11.88
C ASN A 3 7.00 0.22 11.45
N ILE A 4 5.93 0.54 10.73
CA ILE A 4 5.67 1.89 10.19
C ILE A 4 4.66 2.55 11.12
N ASP A 5 5.09 3.55 11.88
CA ASP A 5 4.18 4.35 12.71
C ASP A 5 3.54 5.47 11.87
N VAL A 6 2.27 5.78 12.18
CA VAL A 6 1.53 6.84 11.50
C VAL A 6 1.09 7.90 12.50
N TYR A 7 1.58 9.12 12.32
CA TYR A 7 1.34 10.27 13.18
C TYR A 7 0.18 11.11 12.65
N VAL A 8 -0.66 11.62 13.55
CA VAL A 8 -1.81 12.47 13.23
C VAL A 8 -1.53 13.89 13.73
N ASN A 9 -1.19 14.80 12.83
CA ASN A 9 -1.07 16.21 13.14
C ASN A 9 -2.45 16.89 13.06
N LYS A 10 -3.05 17.15 14.23
CA LYS A 10 -4.37 17.79 14.35
C LYS A 10 -4.42 19.23 13.84
N LYS A 11 -3.32 19.98 13.96
CA LYS A 11 -3.25 21.39 13.56
C LYS A 11 -3.27 21.51 12.03
N GLU A 12 -2.50 20.66 11.36
CA GLU A 12 -2.35 20.65 9.92
C GLU A 12 -3.37 19.76 9.21
N ARG A 13 -4.10 18.92 9.95
CA ARG A 13 -5.02 17.89 9.44
C ARG A 13 -4.30 16.92 8.51
N LEU A 14 -3.13 16.50 8.95
CA LEU A 14 -2.17 15.72 8.18
C LEU A 14 -1.90 14.40 8.90
N LEU A 15 -1.87 13.31 8.13
CA LEU A 15 -1.34 12.04 8.58
C LEU A 15 0.00 11.80 7.89
N THR A 16 1.03 11.48 8.66
CA THR A 16 2.37 11.21 8.15
C THR A 16 2.88 9.87 8.63
N ASP A 17 3.64 9.16 7.79
CA ASP A 17 4.40 8.00 8.25
C ASP A 17 5.90 8.32 8.33
N ASN A 18 6.67 7.39 8.89
CA ASN A 18 8.14 7.47 8.94
C ASN A 18 8.82 7.18 7.59
N MET A 19 8.06 6.88 6.53
CA MET A 19 8.51 6.59 5.17
C MET A 19 8.18 7.73 4.17
N SER A 20 7.91 8.93 4.67
CA SER A 20 7.62 10.15 3.88
C SER A 20 6.26 10.17 3.16
N LEU A 21 5.30 9.33 3.55
CA LEU A 21 3.91 9.50 3.14
C LEU A 21 3.30 10.68 3.88
N ASN A 22 2.61 11.54 3.14
CA ASN A 22 1.85 12.68 3.68
C ASN A 22 0.43 12.65 3.11
N VAL A 23 -0.57 12.53 3.99
CA VAL A 23 -1.99 12.53 3.61
C VAL A 23 -2.69 13.72 4.25
N TYR A 24 -2.97 14.74 3.45
CA TYR A 24 -3.71 15.92 3.88
C TYR A 24 -5.22 15.69 3.78
N LEU A 25 -5.92 16.00 4.86
CA LEU A 25 -7.38 15.96 4.90
C LEU A 25 -7.95 17.39 4.90
N THR A 26 -9.03 17.59 4.16
CA THR A 26 -9.82 18.81 4.26
C THR A 26 -10.46 18.92 5.65
N LYS A 27 -10.99 20.11 5.99
CA LYS A 27 -11.65 20.38 7.27
C LYS A 27 -12.68 19.30 7.65
N TYR A 28 -13.57 18.94 6.74
CA TYR A 28 -14.66 18.01 7.01
C TYR A 28 -14.21 16.55 7.00
N GLU A 29 -13.26 16.19 6.14
CA GLU A 29 -12.67 14.85 6.14
C GLU A 29 -11.93 14.58 7.45
N PHE A 30 -11.21 15.58 7.96
CA PHE A 30 -10.52 15.49 9.24
C PHE A 30 -11.49 15.41 10.43
N LYS A 31 -12.56 16.22 10.42
CA LYS A 31 -13.61 16.12 11.45
C LYS A 31 -14.25 14.74 11.47
N LEU A 32 -14.60 14.20 10.29
CA LEU A 32 -15.13 12.84 10.15
C LEU A 32 -14.14 11.81 10.71
N PHE A 33 -12.87 11.89 10.29
CA PHE A 33 -11.82 10.98 10.73
C PHE A 33 -11.68 10.97 12.26
N ILE A 34 -11.54 12.14 12.88
CA ILE A 34 -11.45 12.27 14.34
C ILE A 34 -12.73 11.79 15.04
N CYS A 35 -13.91 12.07 14.49
CA CYS A 35 -15.18 11.61 15.06
C CYS A 35 -15.25 10.09 15.11
N LEU A 36 -14.89 9.40 14.03
CA LEU A 36 -14.85 7.94 14.00
C LEU A 36 -13.76 7.39 14.92
N LEU A 37 -12.60 8.05 14.99
CA LEU A 37 -11.44 7.61 15.77
C LEU A 37 -11.63 7.72 17.28
N LYS A 38 -12.57 8.54 17.76
CA LYS A 38 -12.94 8.59 19.18
C LYS A 38 -13.50 7.28 19.71
N SER A 39 -14.07 6.44 18.85
CA SER A 39 -14.67 5.17 19.24
C SER A 39 -14.43 4.12 18.14
N PRO A 40 -13.19 3.65 17.97
CA PRO A 40 -12.84 2.70 16.93
C PRO A 40 -13.68 1.41 17.07
N GLY A 41 -14.15 0.88 15.94
CA GLY A 41 -14.99 -0.31 15.88
C GLY A 41 -16.47 -0.08 16.24
N VAL A 42 -16.84 1.09 16.79
CA VAL A 42 -18.22 1.42 17.14
C VAL A 42 -18.87 2.19 15.99
N ASN A 43 -20.01 1.70 15.50
CA ASN A 43 -20.77 2.35 14.44
C ASN A 43 -21.36 3.68 14.95
N GLN A 44 -21.03 4.76 14.26
CA GLN A 44 -21.63 6.08 14.43
C GLN A 44 -22.76 6.23 13.42
N THR A 45 -23.95 6.62 13.90
CA THR A 45 -25.11 6.81 13.02
C THR A 45 -24.92 8.03 12.11
N ASN A 46 -25.68 8.06 11.01
CA ASN A 46 -25.57 9.14 10.05
C ASN A 46 -25.94 10.50 10.68
N GLU A 47 -26.96 10.53 11.54
CA GLU A 47 -27.44 11.73 12.22
C GLU A 47 -26.37 12.30 13.17
N VAL A 48 -25.71 11.41 13.93
CA VAL A 48 -24.60 11.78 14.81
C VAL A 48 -23.41 12.33 14.01
N LEU A 49 -23.07 11.69 12.89
CA LEU A 49 -21.98 12.16 12.04
C LEU A 49 -22.30 13.50 11.40
N ILE A 50 -23.51 13.67 10.85
CA ILE A 50 -23.93 14.90 10.19
C ILE A 50 -23.90 16.08 11.18
N SER A 51 -24.52 15.90 12.35
CA SER A 51 -24.53 16.92 13.40
C SER A 51 -23.13 17.29 13.87
N THR A 52 -22.27 16.30 14.13
CA THR A 52 -20.90 16.52 14.65
C THR A 52 -19.97 17.18 13.62
N ILE A 53 -20.10 16.85 12.34
CA ILE A 53 -19.19 17.34 11.29
C ILE A 53 -19.53 18.78 10.91
N TRP A 54 -20.82 19.07 10.70
CA TRP A 54 -21.27 20.34 10.14
C TRP A 54 -21.86 21.31 11.17
N ASN A 55 -22.30 20.86 12.35
CA ASN A 55 -22.93 21.70 13.39
C ASN A 55 -24.12 22.54 12.87
N GLU A 56 -24.72 22.18 11.73
CA GLU A 56 -25.72 23.00 11.05
C GLU A 56 -26.77 22.13 10.34
N ASN A 57 -27.98 22.68 10.22
CA ASN A 57 -29.10 22.07 9.53
C ASN A 57 -28.97 22.35 8.02
N GLY A 58 -28.93 21.30 7.20
CA GLY A 58 -28.89 21.44 5.74
C GLY A 58 -28.01 20.42 5.01
N LYS A 59 -27.30 19.56 5.74
CA LYS A 59 -26.60 18.40 5.16
C LYS A 59 -27.41 17.14 5.31
N ASP A 60 -27.42 16.34 4.26
CA ASP A 60 -28.16 15.09 4.21
C ASP A 60 -27.23 13.88 4.10
N ASN A 61 -27.84 12.69 4.07
CA ASN A 61 -27.12 11.44 3.91
C ASN A 61 -26.30 11.37 2.62
N SER A 62 -26.72 12.06 1.54
CA SER A 62 -25.98 12.08 0.28
C SER A 62 -24.64 12.82 0.45
N ASN A 63 -24.64 13.94 1.18
CA ASN A 63 -23.42 14.67 1.50
C ASN A 63 -22.48 13.83 2.37
N LEU A 64 -23.02 13.11 3.35
CA LEU A 64 -22.23 12.20 4.20
C LEU A 64 -21.60 11.07 3.38
N ILE A 65 -22.36 10.41 2.50
CA ILE A 65 -21.86 9.34 1.64
C ILE A 65 -20.73 9.83 0.73
N GLN A 66 -20.87 11.03 0.15
CA GLN A 66 -19.83 11.64 -0.67
C GLN A 66 -18.58 11.97 0.16
N LEU A 67 -18.75 12.52 1.36
CA LEU A 67 -17.64 12.81 2.27
C LEU A 67 -16.89 11.53 2.67
N ILE A 68 -17.61 10.47 3.05
CA ILE A 68 -17.05 9.16 3.39
C ILE A 68 -16.25 8.60 2.21
N SER A 69 -16.83 8.64 1.00
CA SER A 69 -16.20 8.11 -0.21
C SER A 69 -14.94 8.89 -0.59
N LYS A 70 -14.96 10.21 -0.44
CA LYS A 70 -13.78 11.05 -0.66
C LYS A 70 -12.69 10.79 0.38
N THR A 71 -13.08 10.75 1.67
CA THR A 71 -12.18 10.47 2.80
C THR A 71 -11.49 9.11 2.63
N ARG A 72 -12.24 8.05 2.28
CA ARG A 72 -11.68 6.71 2.00
C ARG A 72 -10.64 6.72 0.89
N ARG A 73 -10.87 7.50 -0.18
CA ARG A 73 -9.91 7.61 -1.29
C ARG A 73 -8.62 8.30 -0.86
N HIS A 74 -8.72 9.40 -0.10
CA HIS A 74 -7.54 10.08 0.44
C HIS A 74 -6.76 9.21 1.43
N LEU A 75 -7.47 8.44 2.27
CA LEU A 75 -6.88 7.55 3.26
C LEU A 75 -6.44 6.19 2.70
N LYS A 76 -6.62 5.93 1.40
CA LYS A 76 -6.27 4.65 0.75
C LYS A 76 -4.82 4.22 0.99
N PRO A 77 -3.81 5.11 0.98
CA PRO A 77 -2.42 4.72 1.28
C PRO A 77 -2.23 4.14 2.68
N LEU A 78 -3.11 4.49 3.63
CA LEU A 78 -3.07 4.09 5.03
C LEU A 78 -4.05 2.95 5.36
N GLU A 79 -4.65 2.31 4.36
CA GLU A 79 -5.68 1.28 4.58
C GLU A 79 -5.16 0.03 5.33
N HIS A 80 -3.85 -0.20 5.29
CA HIS A 80 -3.19 -1.26 6.03
C HIS A 80 -3.15 -1.00 7.55
N VAL A 81 -3.28 0.26 7.97
CA VAL A 81 -3.30 0.69 9.38
C VAL A 81 -4.71 0.75 9.92
N PHE A 82 -5.65 1.31 9.15
CA PHE A 82 -7.05 1.42 9.53
C PHE A 82 -7.95 1.50 8.31
N LYS A 83 -9.25 1.25 8.51
CA LYS A 83 -10.25 1.35 7.45
C LYS A 83 -11.57 1.87 7.97
N ILE A 84 -12.17 2.81 7.24
CA ILE A 84 -13.55 3.22 7.47
C ILE A 84 -14.48 2.14 6.92
N LYS A 85 -15.24 1.46 7.78
CA LYS A 85 -16.28 0.49 7.41
C LYS A 85 -17.66 1.14 7.43
N SER A 86 -18.55 0.56 6.64
CA SER A 86 -19.95 0.97 6.54
C SER A 86 -20.80 -0.24 6.83
N GLN A 87 -21.77 -0.08 7.72
CA GLN A 87 -22.69 -1.13 8.14
C GLN A 87 -24.11 -0.67 7.81
N ARG A 88 -24.83 -1.48 7.02
CA ARG A 88 -26.14 -1.10 6.49
C ARG A 88 -27.12 -0.90 7.64
N GLY A 89 -27.74 0.28 7.70
CA GLY A 89 -28.70 0.63 8.74
C GLY A 89 -28.07 1.06 10.08
N GLU A 90 -26.75 0.95 10.23
CA GLU A 90 -26.06 1.28 11.49
C GLU A 90 -25.08 2.46 11.35
N GLY A 91 -24.63 2.76 10.12
CA GLY A 91 -23.76 3.90 9.84
C GLY A 91 -22.31 3.49 9.57
N TYR A 92 -21.36 4.18 10.18
CA TYR A 92 -19.93 4.06 9.85
C TYR A 92 -19.04 3.95 11.08
N SER A 93 -17.96 3.19 10.97
CA SER A 93 -16.93 3.05 12.00
C SER A 93 -15.55 3.11 11.37
N ILE A 94 -14.53 3.45 12.16
CA ILE A 94 -13.14 3.20 11.77
C ILE A 94 -12.64 1.97 12.51
N VAL A 95 -12.07 1.03 11.77
CA VAL A 95 -11.47 -0.18 12.34
C VAL A 95 -9.97 -0.05 12.19
N VAL A 96 -9.26 -0.09 13.30
CA VAL A 96 -7.79 -0.13 13.32
C VAL A 96 -7.35 -1.57 13.13
N ASN A 97 -6.31 -1.79 12.34
CA ASN A 97 -5.73 -3.11 12.16
C ASN A 97 -5.14 -3.58 13.50
N ASN A 98 -5.33 -4.85 13.85
CA ASN A 98 -4.85 -5.45 15.10
C ASN A 98 -3.34 -5.39 15.27
N ASN A 99 -2.58 -5.14 14.20
CA ASN A 99 -1.14 -4.90 14.25
C ASN A 99 -0.78 -3.48 14.71
N TYR A 100 -1.77 -2.65 15.03
CA TYR A 100 -1.59 -1.26 15.41
C TYR A 100 -2.41 -0.91 16.64
N ASN A 101 -1.85 -0.01 17.45
CA ASN A 101 -2.54 0.64 18.55
C ASN A 101 -2.55 2.16 18.33
N PHE A 102 -3.70 2.79 18.54
CA PHE A 102 -3.79 4.25 18.47
C PHE A 102 -3.54 4.85 19.86
N ILE A 103 -2.40 5.50 20.03
CA ILE A 103 -1.92 6.08 21.30
C ILE A 103 -1.43 7.51 21.01
N GLU A 104 -1.92 8.49 21.77
CA GLU A 104 -1.44 9.88 21.72
C GLU A 104 -1.29 10.44 20.29
N ASP A 105 -2.35 10.32 19.48
CA ASP A 105 -2.37 10.78 18.09
C ASP A 105 -1.39 10.06 17.15
N CYS A 106 -0.98 8.84 17.50
CA CYS A 106 -0.10 8.00 16.71
C CYS A 106 -0.67 6.58 16.60
N PHE A 107 -0.77 6.04 15.39
CA PHE A 107 -0.94 4.60 15.18
C PHE A 107 0.43 3.95 15.26
N ARG A 108 0.73 3.34 16.40
CA ARG A 108 1.98 2.62 16.63
C ARG A 108 1.82 1.19 16.19
N ALA A 109 2.77 0.70 15.40
CA ALA A 109 2.83 -0.72 15.10
C ALA A 109 3.09 -1.48 16.40
N ASN A 110 2.33 -2.55 16.62
CA ASN A 110 2.55 -3.43 17.76
C ASN A 110 3.92 -4.09 17.59
N GLU A 111 4.67 -4.19 18.69
CA GLU A 111 5.87 -5.01 18.72
C GLU A 111 5.46 -6.43 18.36
N VAL A 112 5.79 -6.85 17.13
CA VAL A 112 5.68 -8.22 16.72
C VAL A 112 6.66 -8.98 17.60
N LYS A 113 6.16 -9.67 18.64
CA LYS A 113 6.88 -10.84 19.13
C LYS A 113 7.04 -11.72 17.91
N GLN A 114 8.27 -11.85 17.47
CA GLN A 114 8.65 -12.71 16.36
C GLN A 114 8.50 -14.14 16.86
N ASP A 115 7.25 -14.60 17.03
CA ASP A 115 6.97 -16.02 16.98
C ASP A 115 7.31 -16.42 15.55
N ASP A 116 8.36 -17.21 15.45
CA ASP A 116 9.00 -17.73 14.25
C ASP A 116 7.99 -18.62 13.49
N TYR A 117 6.93 -18.02 12.94
CA TYR A 117 6.08 -18.65 11.95
C TYR A 117 6.87 -18.71 10.66
N LYS A 118 7.78 -19.68 10.60
CA LYS A 118 8.10 -20.36 9.35
C LYS A 118 6.78 -20.91 8.85
N GLU A 119 6.13 -20.19 7.93
CA GLU A 119 5.20 -20.81 6.99
C GLU A 119 6.00 -21.78 6.12
N THR A 120 6.35 -22.94 6.69
CA THR A 120 6.61 -24.13 5.90
C THR A 120 5.28 -24.46 5.23
N PHE A 121 5.17 -24.09 3.96
CA PHE A 121 4.22 -24.69 3.03
C PHE A 121 4.54 -26.19 2.95
N THR A 122 4.03 -26.98 3.89
CA THR A 122 3.95 -28.42 3.73
C THR A 122 2.78 -28.69 2.80
N LEU A 123 3.08 -28.82 1.52
CA LEU A 123 2.20 -29.44 0.54
C LEU A 123 2.10 -30.92 0.92
N ASP A 124 1.15 -31.26 1.78
CA ASP A 124 0.82 -32.64 2.10
C ASP A 124 0.09 -33.24 0.89
N ILE A 125 0.87 -33.84 -0.01
CA ILE A 125 0.37 -34.61 -1.16
C ILE A 125 -0.04 -35.99 -0.64
N THR A 126 -0.99 -36.03 0.29
CA THR A 126 -1.56 -37.29 0.79
C THR A 126 -3.07 -37.15 0.94
N GLY A 127 -3.78 -37.09 -0.19
CA GLY A 127 -5.23 -37.13 -0.14
C GLY A 127 -5.91 -36.74 -1.45
N LYS A 128 -5.99 -37.71 -2.37
CA LYS A 128 -7.09 -37.92 -3.34
C LYS A 128 -8.02 -36.71 -3.57
N MET A 129 -7.53 -35.61 -4.16
CA MET A 129 -8.36 -34.47 -4.54
C MET A 129 -8.66 -34.49 -6.04
N PHE A 130 -9.95 -34.39 -6.32
CA PHE A 130 -10.59 -34.59 -7.61
C PHE A 130 -10.03 -33.64 -8.69
N SER A 131 -9.83 -34.21 -9.88
CA SER A 131 -9.26 -33.62 -11.10
C SER A 131 -9.88 -32.32 -11.61
N LYS A 132 -10.97 -31.82 -11.02
CA LYS A 132 -11.66 -30.59 -11.49
C LYS A 132 -11.08 -29.32 -10.87
N GLU A 133 -10.63 -29.35 -9.62
CA GLU A 133 -10.09 -28.15 -8.95
C GLU A 133 -8.66 -27.83 -9.40
N LEU A 134 -7.86 -28.87 -9.71
CA LEU A 134 -6.54 -28.71 -10.32
C LEU A 134 -6.62 -28.05 -11.70
N VAL A 135 -7.59 -28.45 -12.52
CA VAL A 135 -7.81 -27.86 -13.85
C VAL A 135 -8.26 -26.40 -13.73
N LEU A 136 -9.13 -26.09 -12.76
CA LEU A 136 -9.56 -24.71 -12.52
C LEU A 136 -8.41 -23.83 -12.04
N SER A 137 -7.55 -24.33 -11.15
CA SER A 137 -6.34 -23.62 -10.70
C SER A 137 -5.36 -23.35 -11.85
N LEU A 138 -5.14 -24.34 -12.71
CA LEU A 138 -4.33 -24.20 -13.93
C LEU A 138 -4.93 -23.17 -14.89
N LEU A 139 -6.24 -23.18 -15.10
CA LEU A 139 -6.92 -22.21 -15.95
C LEU A 139 -6.83 -20.78 -15.39
N ILE A 140 -7.00 -20.61 -14.07
CA ILE A 140 -6.83 -19.30 -13.42
C ILE A 140 -5.39 -18.80 -13.58
N SER A 141 -4.39 -19.67 -13.38
CA SER A 141 -2.98 -19.33 -13.58
C SER A 141 -2.70 -18.89 -15.03
N ILE A 142 -3.21 -19.62 -16.02
CA ILE A 142 -3.04 -19.29 -17.43
C ILE A 142 -3.74 -17.97 -17.79
N ILE A 143 -4.95 -17.72 -17.26
CA ILE A 143 -5.67 -16.46 -17.48
C ILE A 143 -4.91 -15.29 -16.85
N VAL A 144 -4.36 -15.44 -15.64
CA VAL A 144 -3.55 -14.40 -15.00
C VAL A 144 -2.25 -14.14 -15.78
N SER A 145 -1.58 -15.18 -16.28
CA SER A 145 -0.39 -15.04 -17.12
C SER A 145 -0.69 -14.37 -18.46
N LEU A 146 -1.79 -14.72 -19.13
CA LEU A 146 -2.24 -14.05 -20.35
C LEU A 146 -2.66 -12.60 -20.09
N TYR A 147 -3.31 -12.33 -18.95
CA TYR A 147 -3.71 -10.98 -18.53
C TYR A 147 -2.49 -10.10 -18.23
N MET A 148 -1.43 -10.67 -17.64
CA MET A 148 -0.16 -9.98 -17.40
C MET A 148 0.67 -9.80 -18.68
N SER A 149 0.62 -10.76 -19.61
CA SER A 149 1.33 -10.66 -20.90
C SER A 149 0.73 -9.61 -21.85
N ASN A 150 -0.57 -9.29 -21.71
CA ASN A 150 -1.26 -8.34 -22.59
C ASN A 150 -1.29 -6.90 -22.05
N ARG A 151 -0.78 -6.65 -20.84
CA ARG A 151 -0.45 -5.30 -20.42
C ARG A 151 1.01 -5.06 -20.74
N THR A 152 1.28 -4.06 -21.56
CA THR A 152 2.60 -3.44 -21.65
C THR A 152 3.06 -3.15 -20.22
N LEU A 153 4.09 -3.86 -19.75
CA LEU A 153 4.81 -3.52 -18.53
C LEU A 153 5.21 -2.05 -18.68
N PHE A 154 4.54 -1.19 -17.94
CA PHE A 154 4.78 0.24 -17.96
C PHE A 154 6.13 0.47 -17.27
N PHE A 155 7.21 0.36 -18.04
CA PHE A 155 8.51 0.80 -17.59
C PHE A 155 8.47 2.33 -17.58
N PRO A 156 8.67 2.97 -16.43
CA PRO A 156 8.65 4.43 -16.35
C PRO A 156 9.72 5.01 -17.29
N ASP A 157 9.40 6.14 -17.91
CA ASP A 157 10.27 6.78 -18.90
C ASP A 157 11.55 7.28 -18.22
N ILE A 158 12.72 6.86 -18.69
CA ILE A 158 14.03 7.12 -18.07
C ILE A 158 14.30 8.63 -17.97
N ASN A 159 13.69 9.41 -18.86
CA ASN A 159 13.82 10.86 -18.89
C ASN A 159 13.04 11.57 -17.76
N THR A 160 12.13 10.86 -17.09
CA THR A 160 11.28 11.42 -16.01
C THR A 160 11.72 11.01 -14.60
N ILE A 161 12.78 10.19 -14.49
CA ILE A 161 13.20 9.57 -13.23
C ILE A 161 14.61 10.06 -12.88
N ASN A 162 14.71 11.20 -12.19
CA ASN A 162 16.02 11.80 -11.90
C ASN A 162 16.50 11.65 -10.45
N ASP A 163 15.62 11.49 -9.46
CA ASP A 163 16.05 11.73 -8.06
C ASP A 163 16.19 10.47 -7.18
N ARG A 164 15.86 9.27 -7.67
CA ARG A 164 15.88 8.03 -6.86
C ARG A 164 16.85 6.95 -7.31
N PHE A 165 17.64 7.22 -8.35
CA PHE A 165 18.55 6.24 -8.93
C PHE A 165 19.99 6.74 -8.79
N ILE A 166 20.86 5.85 -8.33
CA ILE A 166 22.30 6.06 -8.26
C ILE A 166 22.84 5.81 -9.67
N GLY A 167 23.52 6.81 -10.23
CA GLY A 167 24.30 6.67 -11.45
C GLY A 167 25.60 5.92 -11.16
N MET A 168 25.88 4.85 -11.91
CA MET A 168 27.04 4.00 -11.74
C MET A 168 27.78 3.84 -13.06
N ASN A 169 29.10 4.05 -13.04
CA ASN A 169 29.98 3.83 -14.18
C ASN A 169 30.49 2.38 -14.15
N CYS A 170 29.70 1.45 -14.66
CA CYS A 170 30.07 0.03 -14.70
C CYS A 170 30.92 -0.34 -15.92
N TYR A 171 30.87 0.42 -17.01
CA TYR A 171 31.64 0.13 -18.22
C TYR A 171 31.80 1.36 -19.13
N LYS A 172 33.04 1.83 -19.32
CA LYS A 172 33.37 3.04 -20.12
C LYS A 172 32.48 4.25 -19.71
N ASP A 173 32.03 5.03 -20.69
CA ASP A 173 31.15 6.21 -20.56
C ASP A 173 29.65 5.85 -20.44
N LYS A 174 29.30 4.58 -20.18
CA LYS A 174 27.89 4.16 -20.06
C LYS A 174 27.40 4.39 -18.64
N ILE A 175 26.31 5.16 -18.53
CA ILE A 175 25.66 5.48 -17.26
C ILE A 175 24.60 4.42 -16.96
N ILE A 176 24.83 3.63 -15.92
CA ILE A 176 23.82 2.71 -15.40
C ILE A 176 23.08 3.37 -14.25
N LYS A 177 21.74 3.41 -14.32
CA LYS A 177 20.89 3.96 -13.26
C LYS A 177 20.29 2.79 -12.46
N SER A 178 20.58 2.72 -11.16
CA SER A 178 20.08 1.67 -10.26
C SER A 178 19.41 2.24 -9.01
N THR A 179 18.40 1.56 -8.47
CA THR A 179 17.78 1.91 -7.17
C THR A 179 18.64 1.50 -5.95
N TYR A 180 19.74 0.78 -6.18
CA TYR A 180 20.66 0.30 -5.14
C TYR A 180 22.11 0.30 -5.64
N LYS A 181 23.06 0.40 -4.69
CA LYS A 181 24.50 0.35 -5.01
C LYS A 181 24.87 -1.06 -5.47
N PHE A 182 25.36 -1.17 -6.70
CA PHE A 182 25.61 -2.41 -7.40
C PHE A 182 27.11 -2.57 -7.73
N ASP A 183 27.71 -3.68 -7.33
CA ASP A 183 29.12 -3.96 -7.62
C ASP A 183 29.23 -4.59 -9.02
N CYS A 184 29.61 -3.78 -9.99
CA CYS A 184 29.66 -4.19 -11.40
C CYS A 184 30.64 -5.34 -11.63
N GLU A 185 31.77 -5.35 -10.92
CA GLU A 185 32.84 -6.35 -11.08
C GLU A 185 32.41 -7.73 -10.57
N LYS A 186 31.55 -7.77 -9.54
CA LYS A 186 31.06 -9.02 -8.94
C LYS A 186 29.82 -9.60 -9.63
N SER A 187 29.20 -8.84 -10.53
CA SER A 187 27.91 -9.21 -11.11
C SER A 187 27.99 -10.27 -12.22
N GLY A 188 29.13 -10.38 -12.91
CA GLY A 188 29.28 -11.25 -14.09
C GLY A 188 28.42 -10.85 -15.29
N ILE A 189 27.77 -9.67 -15.27
CA ILE A 189 26.90 -9.19 -16.36
C ILE A 189 27.75 -8.44 -17.40
N ASP A 190 27.63 -8.85 -18.67
CA ASP A 190 28.30 -8.17 -19.78
C ASP A 190 27.49 -6.96 -20.27
N PHE A 191 27.90 -5.77 -19.83
CA PHE A 191 27.27 -4.50 -20.21
C PHE A 191 27.71 -3.96 -21.59
N SER A 192 28.43 -4.74 -22.39
CA SER A 192 28.90 -4.29 -23.71
C SER A 192 27.79 -4.13 -24.76
N LYS A 193 26.67 -4.86 -24.61
CA LYS A 193 25.66 -5.08 -25.67
C LYS A 193 24.72 -3.90 -25.96
N SER A 194 24.21 -3.21 -24.94
CA SER A 194 23.34 -2.03 -25.08
C SER A 194 23.94 -0.77 -24.45
N ASN A 195 23.42 0.41 -24.83
CA ASN A 195 23.82 1.70 -24.28
C ASN A 195 23.15 1.99 -22.94
N ASN A 196 21.93 1.51 -22.72
CA ASN A 196 21.18 1.74 -21.49
C ASN A 196 20.72 0.42 -20.88
N TYR A 197 20.90 0.30 -19.56
CA TYR A 197 20.38 -0.80 -18.77
C TYR A 197 19.58 -0.26 -17.60
N VAL A 198 18.42 -0.88 -17.36
CA VAL A 198 17.66 -0.68 -16.12
C VAL A 198 17.81 -1.93 -15.28
N LEU A 199 18.40 -1.78 -14.10
CA LEU A 199 18.62 -2.86 -13.12
C LEU A 199 17.53 -2.80 -12.05
N SER A 200 16.96 -3.95 -11.72
CA SER A 200 16.06 -4.14 -10.58
C SER A 200 16.46 -5.39 -9.82
N THR A 201 16.14 -5.46 -8.53
CA THR A 201 16.30 -6.67 -7.71
C THR A 201 14.94 -7.28 -7.42
N PHE A 202 14.82 -8.57 -7.68
CA PHE A 202 13.67 -9.36 -7.27
C PHE A 202 14.20 -10.61 -6.55
N ASP A 203 13.87 -10.76 -5.27
CA ASP A 203 14.28 -11.92 -4.46
C ASP A 203 15.80 -12.14 -4.46
N GLU A 204 16.56 -11.07 -4.17
CA GLU A 204 18.04 -11.03 -4.18
C GLU A 204 18.71 -11.32 -5.53
N LYS A 205 17.93 -11.57 -6.58
CA LYS A 205 18.42 -11.76 -7.95
C LYS A 205 18.30 -10.47 -8.75
N ILE A 206 19.35 -10.17 -9.49
CA ILE A 206 19.41 -9.00 -10.37
C ILE A 206 18.67 -9.34 -11.66
N VAL A 207 17.64 -8.56 -11.97
CA VAL A 207 16.91 -8.60 -13.24
C VAL A 207 17.22 -7.32 -14.00
N TYR A 208 17.57 -7.44 -15.28
CA TYR A 208 17.91 -6.29 -16.11
C TYR A 208 17.14 -6.27 -17.41
N THR A 209 16.85 -5.07 -17.88
CA THR A 209 16.25 -4.83 -19.21
C THR A 209 17.19 -3.95 -20.02
N GLU A 210 17.48 -4.40 -21.25
CA GLU A 210 18.23 -3.65 -22.25
C GLU A 210 17.29 -2.64 -22.94
N LYS A 211 17.72 -1.38 -23.06
CA LYS A 211 17.04 -0.34 -23.86
C LYS A 211 17.98 0.27 -24.88
#